data_AF-A0AAU3PNK3-F1
#
_entry.id   AF-A0AAU3PNK3-F1
#
_cell.length_a   1.000
_cell.length_b   1.000
_cell.length_c   1.000
_cell.angle_alpha   90.00
_cell.angle_beta   90.00
_cell.angle_gamma   90.00
#
_symmetry.space_group_name_H-M   'P 1'
#
loop_
_entity.id
_entity.type
_entity.pdbx_description
1 polymer ?
#
loop_
_entity_poly.entity_id
_entity_poly.type
_entity_poly.pdbx_seq_one_letter_code
_entity_poly.pdbx_strand_id
1 'polypeptide(L)'
;MTIPVDFDDFELASGGVPGAELVLYGAPGPGQLAVTFTKALIDTGAAHTQLPEELALQIGLNPSVHGVPVTISTAAGPSSRWLLRADLEFEGIFVPSVPVYFSPGAVDLVGRSTIYAAFPTTGFQHTGEADPWSQPRRCPA
;
A
#
# COMPACT_ATOMS: atom_id res chain seq x y z
N MET A 1 -24.56 -2.62 -15.22
CA MET A 1 -24.01 -1.32 -15.64
C MET A 1 -22.52 -1.43 -15.46
N THR A 2 -21.78 -1.51 -16.56
CA THR A 2 -20.33 -1.69 -16.57
C THR A 2 -19.73 -0.32 -16.83
N ILE A 3 -18.89 0.19 -15.93
CA ILE A 3 -18.13 1.40 -16.18
C ILE A 3 -16.88 0.94 -16.93
N PRO A 4 -16.71 1.26 -18.22
CA PRO A 4 -15.43 1.05 -18.89
C PRO A 4 -14.43 2.02 -18.26
N VAL A 5 -13.40 1.49 -17.62
CA VAL A 5 -12.24 2.29 -17.23
C VAL A 5 -11.28 2.18 -18.41
N ASP A 6 -11.30 3.21 -19.25
CA ASP A 6 -10.38 3.38 -20.37
C ASP A 6 -9.11 4.05 -19.85
N PHE A 7 -7.96 3.43 -20.08
CA PHE A 7 -6.65 3.94 -19.64
C PHE A 7 -5.80 4.45 -20.82
N ASP A 8 -6.33 4.42 -22.05
CA ASP A 8 -5.55 4.76 -23.26
C ASP A 8 -5.77 6.21 -23.76
N ASP A 9 -6.74 6.94 -23.20
CA ASP A 9 -7.09 8.32 -23.60
C ASP A 9 -6.55 9.42 -22.65
N PHE A 10 -5.36 9.24 -22.06
CA PHE A 10 -4.73 10.31 -21.29
C PHE A 10 -3.85 11.21 -22.16
N GLU A 11 -4.47 12.24 -22.76
CA GLU A 11 -3.70 13.34 -23.34
C GLU A 11 -2.82 14.00 -22.26
N LEU A 12 -1.52 13.99 -22.53
CA LEU A 12 -0.45 14.61 -21.76
C LEU A 12 -0.67 16.13 -21.65
N ALA A 13 -1.44 16.57 -20.67
CA ALA A 13 -1.32 17.92 -20.14
C ALA A 13 0.01 18.02 -19.35
N SER A 14 1.11 18.22 -20.08
CA SER A 14 2.39 18.79 -19.63
C SER A 14 2.76 18.59 -18.14
N GLY A 15 3.44 17.48 -17.81
CA GLY A 15 4.39 17.43 -16.67
C GLY A 15 3.94 16.83 -15.33
N GLY A 16 2.79 16.16 -15.24
CA GLY A 16 2.29 15.55 -14.01
C GLY A 16 2.21 14.02 -14.09
N VAL A 17 2.94 13.32 -13.22
CA VAL A 17 2.68 11.89 -12.98
C VAL A 17 1.35 11.77 -12.21
N PRO A 18 0.42 10.86 -12.56
CA PRO A 18 -0.84 10.72 -11.85
C PRO A 18 -0.55 10.42 -10.37
N GLY A 19 -0.93 11.36 -9.53
CA GLY A 19 -0.74 11.31 -8.10
C GLY A 19 -2.09 11.16 -7.42
N ALA A 20 -2.25 10.13 -6.59
CA ALA A 20 -3.44 9.94 -5.78
C ALA A 20 -3.31 10.64 -4.42
N GLU A 21 -4.45 10.96 -3.83
CA GLU A 21 -4.56 11.32 -2.42
C GLU A 21 -4.66 10.05 -1.56
N LEU A 22 -3.79 9.94 -0.56
CA LEU A 22 -3.92 8.94 0.49
C LEU A 22 -3.91 9.56 1.88
N VAL A 23 -4.70 8.93 2.75
CA VAL A 23 -4.62 9.12 4.19
C VAL A 23 -4.20 7.79 4.80
N LEU A 24 -3.16 7.79 5.63
CA LEU A 24 -2.73 6.62 6.38
C LEU A 24 -3.16 6.81 7.84
N TYR A 25 -3.83 5.81 8.40
CA TYR A 25 -4.35 5.85 9.76
C TYR A 25 -3.51 5.01 10.72
N GLY A 26 -3.22 5.57 11.90
CA GLY A 26 -2.59 4.89 13.03
C GLY A 26 -3.55 3.93 13.74
N ALA A 27 -3.08 3.36 14.86
CA ALA A 27 -3.84 2.38 15.62
C ALA A 27 -5.24 2.91 16.03
N PRO A 28 -6.30 2.09 15.92
CA PRO A 28 -7.67 2.53 16.22
C PRO A 28 -7.83 2.85 17.72
N GLY A 29 -8.40 4.01 18.04
CA GLY A 29 -8.67 4.43 19.41
C GLY A 29 -8.82 5.96 19.57
N PRO A 30 -9.17 6.44 20.78
CA PRO A 30 -9.17 7.88 21.08
C PRO A 30 -7.79 8.48 20.82
N GLY A 31 -7.72 9.50 19.96
CA GLY A 31 -6.45 10.10 19.54
C GLY A 31 -5.76 9.39 18.38
N GLN A 32 -6.50 8.63 17.56
CA GLN A 32 -5.99 8.07 16.31
C GLN A 32 -5.31 9.16 15.47
N LEU A 33 -4.04 8.94 15.17
CA LEU A 33 -3.26 9.81 14.31
C LEU A 33 -3.55 9.44 12.85
N ALA A 34 -3.58 10.45 11.99
CA ALA A 34 -3.68 10.26 10.55
C ALA A 34 -2.67 11.17 9.86
N VAL A 35 -2.07 10.67 8.79
CA VAL A 35 -1.21 11.46 7.92
C VAL A 35 -1.79 11.46 6.51
N THR A 36 -2.04 12.65 5.97
CA THR A 36 -2.46 12.84 4.59
C THR A 36 -1.25 13.18 3.75
N PHE A 37 -1.14 12.55 2.59
CA PHE A 37 -0.12 12.89 1.61
C PHE A 37 -0.73 12.83 0.21
N THR A 38 -0.45 13.90 -0.54
CA THR A 38 -0.93 14.10 -1.89
C THR A 38 0.21 13.77 -2.85
N LYS A 39 -0.07 12.91 -3.84
CA LYS A 39 0.80 12.50 -4.97
C LYS A 39 1.47 11.13 -4.86
N ALA A 40 0.79 10.13 -4.32
CA ALA A 40 1.27 8.76 -4.47
C ALA A 40 1.14 8.30 -5.91
N LEU A 41 2.19 7.68 -6.46
CA LEU A 41 2.19 7.13 -7.81
C LEU A 41 1.23 5.94 -7.90
N ILE A 42 0.28 5.97 -8.81
CA ILE A 42 -0.55 4.78 -9.09
C ILE A 42 0.27 3.84 -9.97
N ASP A 43 0.64 2.67 -9.46
CA ASP A 43 1.42 1.66 -10.18
C ASP A 43 0.73 0.29 -10.14
N THR A 44 0.09 -0.08 -11.26
CA THR A 44 -0.57 -1.38 -11.42
C THR A 44 0.43 -2.53 -11.62
N GLY A 45 1.69 -2.25 -11.89
CA GLY A 45 2.79 -3.23 -11.89
C GLY A 45 3.19 -3.66 -10.49
N ALA A 46 2.98 -2.80 -9.48
CA ALA A 46 3.20 -3.14 -8.09
C ALA A 46 2.03 -3.96 -7.50
N ALA A 47 2.36 -5.09 -6.87
CA ALA A 47 1.35 -5.88 -6.17
C ALA A 47 0.80 -5.17 -4.93
N HIS A 48 1.70 -4.52 -4.18
CA HIS A 48 1.41 -3.88 -2.90
C HIS A 48 1.78 -2.40 -2.93
N THR A 49 1.03 -1.63 -2.15
CA THR A 49 1.33 -0.22 -1.87
C THR A 49 2.65 -0.12 -1.12
N GLN A 50 3.46 0.87 -1.47
CA GLN A 50 4.76 1.13 -0.86
C GLN A 50 4.78 2.56 -0.34
N LEU A 51 5.16 2.75 0.92
CA LEU A 51 5.22 4.03 1.59
C LEU A 51 6.56 4.21 2.34
N PRO A 52 7.02 5.46 2.55
CA PRO A 52 8.14 5.78 3.42
C PRO A 52 7.88 5.34 4.86
N GLU A 53 8.91 4.80 5.50
CA GLU A 53 8.88 4.42 6.91
C GLU A 53 8.53 5.61 7.83
N GLU A 54 8.93 6.82 7.43
CA GLU A 54 8.67 8.06 8.14
C GLU A 54 7.16 8.33 8.31
N LEU A 55 6.34 7.97 7.32
CA LEU A 55 4.88 8.14 7.39
C LEU A 55 4.27 7.22 8.43
N ALA A 56 4.74 5.98 8.52
CA ALA A 56 4.30 5.04 9.56
C ALA A 56 4.66 5.57 10.95
N LEU A 57 5.88 6.07 11.13
CA LEU A 57 6.33 6.58 12.43
C LEU A 57 5.51 7.78 12.90
N GLN A 58 5.09 8.66 11.98
CA GLN A 58 4.24 9.82 12.30
C GLN A 58 2.88 9.44 12.87
N ILE A 59 2.35 8.27 12.51
CA ILE A 59 1.08 7.76 13.02
C ILE A 59 1.24 6.71 14.13
N GLY A 60 2.44 6.60 14.70
CA GLY A 60 2.74 5.68 15.80
C GLY A 60 2.89 4.22 15.38
N LEU A 61 3.03 3.94 14.08
CA LEU A 61 3.37 2.62 13.57
C LEU A 61 4.88 2.54 13.35
N ASN A 62 5.58 1.65 14.06
CA ASN A 62 6.99 1.38 13.81
C ASN A 62 7.12 0.12 12.94
N PRO A 63 7.51 0.25 11.65
CA PRO A 63 7.57 -0.90 10.75
C PRO A 63 8.53 -2.01 11.19
N SER A 64 9.65 -1.65 11.81
CA SER A 64 10.64 -2.61 12.33
C SER A 64 10.16 -3.41 13.54
N VAL A 65 9.16 -2.89 14.28
CA VAL A 65 8.60 -3.52 15.48
C VAL A 65 7.28 -4.22 15.19
N HIS A 66 6.42 -3.60 14.37
CA HIS A 66 5.05 -4.05 14.11
C HIS A 66 4.93 -4.86 12.80
N GLY A 67 5.92 -4.81 11.91
CA GLY A 67 5.88 -5.46 10.61
C GLY A 67 6.62 -6.78 10.51
N VAL A 68 6.41 -7.47 9.39
CA VAL A 68 7.23 -8.62 9.00
C VAL A 68 8.35 -8.18 8.07
N PRO A 69 9.61 -8.57 8.35
CA PRO A 69 10.71 -8.29 7.43
C PRO A 69 10.51 -9.11 6.16
N VAL A 70 10.57 -8.43 5.01
CA VAL A 70 10.49 -9.04 3.68
C VAL A 70 11.74 -8.62 2.92
N THR A 71 12.38 -9.58 2.25
CA THR A 71 13.45 -9.30 1.30
C THR A 71 12.88 -9.41 -0.10
N ILE A 72 12.95 -8.33 -0.88
CA ILE A 72 12.54 -8.33 -2.28
C ILE A 72 13.77 -8.21 -3.17
N SER A 73 13.76 -8.90 -4.30
CA SER A 73 14.79 -8.75 -5.33
C SER A 73 14.46 -7.55 -6.20
N THR A 74 15.34 -6.55 -6.22
CA THR A 74 15.22 -5.39 -7.10
C THR A 74 16.34 -5.40 -8.15
N ALA A 75 16.24 -4.53 -9.17
CA ALA A 75 17.30 -4.36 -10.17
C ALA A 75 18.65 -3.91 -9.55
N ALA A 76 18.60 -3.24 -8.38
CA ALA A 76 19.79 -2.83 -7.63
C ALA A 76 20.32 -3.90 -6.67
N GLY A 77 19.67 -5.08 -6.61
CA GLY A 77 19.97 -6.15 -5.65
C GLY A 77 18.85 -6.37 -4.63
N PRO A 78 19.06 -7.29 -3.67
CA PRO A 78 18.08 -7.54 -2.61
C PRO A 78 17.91 -6.29 -1.73
N SER A 79 16.66 -5.95 -1.43
CA SER A 79 16.28 -4.83 -0.57
C SER A 79 15.39 -5.33 0.56
N SER A 80 15.73 -4.97 1.79
CA SER A 80 14.93 -5.27 2.98
C SER A 80 13.83 -4.22 3.15
N ARG A 81 12.62 -4.70 3.38
CA ARG A 81 11.41 -3.91 3.61
C ARG A 81 10.63 -4.49 4.77
N TRP A 82 9.68 -3.72 5.29
CA TRP A 82 8.75 -4.17 6.31
C TRP A 82 7.35 -4.22 5.75
N LEU A 83 6.67 -5.35 5.85
CA LEU A 83 5.28 -5.49 5.46
C LEU A 83 4.38 -5.32 6.68
N LEU A 84 3.43 -4.40 6.60
CA LEU A 84 2.43 -4.13 7.64
C LEU A 84 1.04 -4.12 7.03
N ARG A 85 0.03 -4.46 7.83
CA ARG A 85 -1.35 -4.12 7.50
C ARG A 85 -1.64 -2.74 8.04
N ALA A 86 -2.12 -1.85 7.18
CA ALA A 86 -2.48 -0.49 7.56
C ALA A 86 -3.88 -0.15 7.05
N ASP A 87 -4.57 0.69 7.82
CA ASP A 87 -5.82 1.29 7.41
C ASP A 87 -5.50 2.55 6.61
N LEU A 88 -6.10 2.68 5.43
CA LEU A 88 -5.85 3.79 4.53
C LEU A 88 -7.13 4.34 3.94
N GLU A 89 -7.11 5.60 3.52
CA GLU A 89 -8.10 6.18 2.62
C GLU A 89 -7.43 6.40 1.27
N PHE A 90 -8.09 5.97 0.20
CA PHE A 90 -7.62 6.16 -1.16
C PHE A 90 -8.74 6.86 -1.93
N GLU A 91 -8.49 8.10 -2.38
CA GLU A 91 -9.47 8.90 -3.12
C GLU A 91 -10.85 8.98 -2.40
N GLY A 92 -10.83 9.20 -1.08
CA GLY A 92 -12.04 9.29 -0.26
C GLY A 92 -12.65 7.95 0.15
N ILE A 93 -12.07 6.82 -0.27
CA ILE A 93 -12.55 5.47 0.08
C ILE A 93 -11.70 4.89 1.18
N PHE A 94 -12.31 4.61 2.34
CA PHE A 94 -11.64 3.92 3.42
C PHE A 94 -11.44 2.43 3.10
N VAL A 95 -10.20 1.99 3.20
CA VAL A 95 -9.74 0.64 2.92
C VAL A 95 -9.01 0.09 4.16
N PRO A 96 -9.66 -0.78 4.94
CA PRO A 96 -9.05 -1.31 6.15
C PRO A 96 -8.02 -2.41 5.84
N SER A 97 -6.99 -2.50 6.68
CA SER A 97 -6.11 -3.66 6.81
C SER A 97 -5.39 -4.09 5.53
N VAL A 98 -4.97 -3.13 4.69
CA VAL A 98 -4.29 -3.40 3.42
C VAL A 98 -2.82 -3.72 3.67
N PRO A 99 -2.23 -4.71 2.99
CA PRO A 99 -0.79 -4.93 3.01
C PRO A 99 -0.04 -3.75 2.37
N VAL A 100 0.88 -3.14 3.14
CA VAL A 100 1.71 -2.01 2.72
C VAL A 100 3.17 -2.30 3.05
N TYR A 101 4.06 -2.10 2.09
CA TYR A 101 5.50 -2.12 2.31
C TYR A 101 5.99 -0.76 2.81
N PHE A 102 6.74 -0.79 3.90
CA PHE A 102 7.46 0.36 4.43
C PHE A 102 8.97 0.16 4.27
N SER A 103 9.64 1.18 3.74
CA SER A 103 11.10 1.20 3.66
C SER A 103 11.64 2.63 3.69
N PRO A 104 12.84 2.86 4.25
CA PRO A 104 13.47 4.17 4.24
C PRO A 104 13.61 4.73 2.82
N GLY A 105 13.21 6.00 2.62
CA GLY A 105 13.33 6.68 1.33
C GLY A 105 12.52 6.04 0.19
N ALA A 106 11.47 5.27 0.52
CA ALA A 106 10.52 4.80 -0.47
C ALA A 106 9.86 5.97 -1.22
N VAL A 107 9.46 5.70 -2.46
CA VAL A 107 8.52 6.57 -3.18
C VAL A 107 7.11 6.17 -2.76
N ASP A 108 6.25 7.16 -2.52
CA ASP A 108 4.82 6.94 -2.28
C ASP A 108 4.20 6.29 -3.52
N LEU A 109 3.72 5.06 -3.37
CA LEU A 109 3.20 4.28 -4.47
C LEU A 109 1.97 3.48 -4.03
N VAL A 110 0.92 3.53 -4.84
CA VAL A 110 -0.31 2.76 -4.70
C VAL A 110 -0.24 1.54 -5.60
N GLY A 111 -0.24 0.36 -4.98
CA GLY A 111 -0.25 -0.90 -5.69
C GLY A 111 -1.66 -1.45 -5.89
N ARG A 112 -1.75 -2.54 -6.66
CA ARG A 112 -3.03 -3.20 -6.97
C ARG A 112 -3.84 -3.61 -5.74
N SER A 113 -3.19 -4.03 -4.65
CA SER A 113 -3.91 -4.44 -3.43
C SER A 113 -4.77 -3.32 -2.84
N THR A 114 -4.30 -2.07 -2.87
CA THR A 114 -5.10 -0.92 -2.42
C THR A 114 -6.21 -0.61 -3.42
N ILE A 115 -5.88 -0.59 -4.72
CA ILE A 115 -6.85 -0.26 -5.78
C ILE A 115 -8.03 -1.25 -5.76
N TYR A 116 -7.77 -2.55 -5.70
CA TYR A 116 -8.82 -3.58 -5.71
C TYR A 116 -9.61 -3.63 -4.40
N ALA A 117 -9.01 -3.25 -3.29
CA ALA A 117 -9.72 -3.16 -2.03
C ALA A 117 -10.62 -1.90 -1.95
N ALA A 118 -10.22 -0.79 -2.58
CA ALA A 118 -11.05 0.42 -2.71
C ALA A 118 -12.17 0.25 -3.76
N PHE A 119 -11.84 -0.37 -4.89
CA PHE A 119 -12.74 -0.59 -6.02
C PHE A 119 -12.84 -2.09 -6.30
N PRO A 120 -13.70 -2.83 -5.58
CA PRO A 120 -13.87 -4.25 -5.78
C PRO A 120 -14.42 -4.52 -7.20
N THR A 121 -13.53 -4.84 -8.12
CA THR A 121 -13.89 -5.20 -9.49
C THR A 121 -14.36 -6.64 -9.54
N THR A 122 -15.59 -6.87 -9.97
CA THR A 122 -16.05 -8.20 -10.36
C THR A 122 -15.21 -8.73 -11.52
N GLY A 123 -14.46 -9.82 -11.30
CA GLY A 123 -13.77 -10.56 -12.38
C GLY A 123 -12.24 -10.61 -12.30
N PHE A 124 -11.59 -9.88 -11.41
CA PHE A 124 -10.14 -10.01 -11.18
C PHE A 124 -9.87 -10.99 -10.04
N GLN A 125 -9.24 -12.14 -10.38
CA GLN A 125 -8.74 -13.08 -9.37
C GLN A 125 -7.32 -12.66 -8.97
N HIS A 126 -7.08 -12.50 -7.67
CA HIS A 126 -5.73 -12.48 -7.12
C HIS A 126 -5.11 -13.86 -7.35
N THR A 127 -4.27 -14.02 -8.38
CA THR A 127 -3.42 -15.20 -8.51
C THR A 127 -2.36 -15.16 -7.43
N GLY A 128 -2.65 -15.82 -6.31
CA GLY A 128 -1.69 -16.54 -5.45
C GLY A 128 -0.35 -15.88 -5.19
N GLU A 129 -0.34 -14.72 -4.55
CA GLU A 129 0.84 -14.28 -3.80
C GLU A 129 0.72 -14.86 -2.39
N ALA A 130 1.78 -15.53 -1.92
CA ALA A 130 1.75 -16.19 -0.62
C ALA A 130 1.48 -15.14 0.46
N ASP A 131 0.35 -15.23 1.16
CA ASP A 131 0.06 -14.35 2.29
C ASP A 131 1.11 -14.63 3.38
N PRO A 132 2.03 -13.69 3.67
CA PRO A 132 3.05 -13.91 4.69
C PRO A 132 2.43 -14.07 6.09
N TRP A 133 1.16 -13.70 6.27
CA TRP A 133 0.38 -13.91 7.48
C TRP A 133 -0.32 -15.26 7.55
N SER A 134 -0.29 -16.05 6.46
CA SER A 134 -0.87 -17.40 6.42
C SER A 134 0.04 -18.50 6.99
N GLN A 135 1.28 -18.16 7.42
CA GLN A 135 2.13 -19.15 8.08
C GLN A 135 1.57 -19.48 9.48
N PRO A 136 1.40 -20.77 9.82
CA PRO A 136 0.95 -21.16 11.14
C PRO A 136 1.96 -20.66 12.18
N ARG A 137 1.47 -19.92 13.18
CA ARG A 137 2.27 -19.51 14.34
C ARG A 137 2.87 -20.79 14.94
N ARG A 138 4.17 -20.99 14.79
CA ARG A 138 4.86 -22.03 15.57
C ARG A 138 4.82 -21.56 17.02
N CYS A 139 4.01 -22.21 17.85
CA CYS A 139 4.12 -22.04 19.29
C CYS A 139 5.57 -22.36 19.70
N PRO A 140 6.22 -21.53 20.52
CA PRO A 140 7.48 -21.90 21.13
C PRO A 140 7.25 -23.16 21.99
N ALA A 141 8.16 -24.13 21.84
CA ALA A 141 8.18 -25.38 22.59
C ALA A 141 8.65 -25.16 24.04
#